data_AF-A0A3Q3FFF1-F1
#
_entry.id   AF-A0A3Q3FFF1-F1
#
_cell.length_a   1.000
_cell.length_b   1.000
_cell.length_c   1.000
_cell.angle_alpha   90.00
_cell.angle_beta   90.00
_cell.angle_gamma   90.00
#
_symmetry.space_group_name_H-M   'P 1'
#
loop_
_entity.id
_entity.type
_entity.pdbx_description
1 polymer ?
#
loop_
_entity_poly.entity_id
_entity_poly.type
_entity_poly.pdbx_seq_one_letter_code
_entity_poly.pdbx_strand_id
1 'polypeptide(L)'
;LNDMGRIDPMYQFSLDAYINLFNLSIKKSKRSQKLEERITNLNDYHTYAKMLIVRSLRQDRVSVCVTSFIVNNLGSRFVEPPVLDMKAVSVVEESTCRTPLIFVLSSGVDPTGALLQLADASGMSNHFHALSLGQGQAPIAKSMIEEGVKTGHWVFLANCHLSLSWMPELDKLVEHSSPHPEFPITILQADPHVLSFLVTEDQFNRCSRPVLYRKLLFSLCFFHSILLERKKFLQLGWNIVYGFNDSDFEVSENLLSLYLDEYEEIPWDALKYLIAGVNYGGHVTDDWDRRLLTTYINGYFCDSAVDQPFFNMLPSTEHPEVFGQHSNADIASQIAESRTLFDTLLSLQPQVTSPTAAGAGPSREDKAKLKQNNTQRREDNHSVLFLCISCVSSSLVELEKGITGLVVMSSSLEEIFHCIYDARVPPLWEKAYPSLKPLAAWTRDLSQRVTQFARWAETVQPPTLFWLSGFTFPNSFLTAVLQSSARQNNVSSHNPIHAEENSCIVTPQQEAVF
;
A
#
# COMPACT_ATOMS: atom_id res chain seq x y z
N LEU A 1 0.99 28.04 35.96
CA LEU A 1 -0.17 28.52 35.19
C LEU A 1 0.01 29.94 34.62
N ASN A 2 0.77 30.85 35.25
CA ASN A 2 0.75 32.28 34.91
C ASN A 2 1.56 32.72 33.67
N ASP A 3 1.76 31.84 32.67
CA ASP A 3 2.44 32.20 31.40
C ASP A 3 1.72 31.59 30.18
N MET A 4 0.39 31.55 30.21
CA MET A 4 -0.41 31.13 29.04
C MET A 4 -0.39 32.14 27.89
N GLY A 5 0.23 33.32 28.07
CA GLY A 5 0.44 34.30 27.00
C GLY A 5 1.49 33.91 25.96
N ARG A 6 2.28 32.84 26.22
CA ARG A 6 3.19 32.21 25.24
C ARG A 6 2.58 31.01 24.51
N ILE A 7 1.35 30.62 24.87
CA ILE A 7 0.65 29.55 24.20
C ILE A 7 0.02 30.13 22.93
N ASP A 8 0.28 29.51 21.78
CA ASP A 8 -0.28 29.94 20.49
C ASP A 8 -1.82 30.07 20.59
N PRO A 9 -2.44 31.16 20.07
CA PRO A 9 -3.88 31.38 20.14
C PRO A 9 -4.74 30.20 19.65
N MET A 10 -4.24 29.35 18.76
CA MET A 10 -4.91 28.11 18.33
C MET A 10 -5.24 27.19 19.53
N TYR A 11 -4.37 27.14 20.55
CA TYR A 11 -4.58 26.31 21.73
C TYR A 11 -5.41 27.01 22.83
N GLN A 12 -5.71 28.30 22.71
CA GLN A 12 -6.51 29.03 23.71
C GLN A 12 -7.87 28.35 23.93
N PHE A 13 -8.51 27.89 22.86
CA PHE A 13 -9.77 27.12 22.91
C PHE A 13 -9.57 25.62 23.26
N SER A 14 -8.35 25.09 23.13
CA SER A 14 -8.07 23.68 23.41
C SER A 14 -8.15 23.35 24.90
N LEU A 15 -7.88 24.31 25.79
CA LEU A 15 -7.96 24.10 27.24
C LEU A 15 -9.40 23.85 27.69
N ASP A 16 -10.36 24.64 27.21
CA ASP A 16 -11.78 24.44 27.49
C ASP A 16 -12.30 23.14 26.88
N ALA A 17 -11.88 22.80 25.66
CA ALA A 17 -12.21 21.51 25.04
C ALA A 17 -11.65 20.33 25.88
N TYR A 18 -10.42 20.44 26.38
CA TYR A 18 -9.78 19.44 27.24
C TYR A 18 -10.48 19.32 28.60
N ILE A 19 -10.83 20.43 29.25
CA ILE A 19 -11.58 20.45 30.52
C ILE A 19 -12.95 19.77 30.34
N ASN A 20 -13.64 20.02 29.22
CA ASN A 20 -14.89 19.35 28.91
C ASN A 20 -14.71 17.84 28.67
N LEU A 21 -13.69 17.43 27.92
CA LEU A 21 -13.34 16.02 27.71
C LEU A 21 -12.99 15.30 29.03
N PHE A 22 -12.21 15.94 29.90
CA PHE A 22 -11.82 15.42 31.21
C PHE A 22 -13.04 15.25 32.13
N ASN A 23 -13.89 16.28 32.22
CA ASN A 23 -15.16 16.20 32.96
C ASN A 23 -16.11 15.13 32.41
N LEU A 24 -16.18 14.95 31.08
CA LEU A 24 -16.94 13.87 30.45
C LEU A 24 -16.36 12.50 30.81
N SER A 25 -15.03 12.38 30.85
CA SER A 25 -14.32 11.17 31.23
C SER A 25 -14.58 10.80 32.70
N ILE A 26 -14.59 11.78 33.61
CA ILE A 26 -14.98 11.60 35.01
C ILE A 26 -16.42 11.09 35.12
N LYS A 27 -17.35 11.64 34.33
CA LYS A 27 -18.77 11.28 34.37
C LYS A 27 -19.07 9.89 33.80
N LYS A 28 -18.37 9.45 32.74
CA LYS A 28 -18.67 8.21 31.99
C LYS A 28 -17.81 6.98 32.36
N SER A 29 -16.61 7.17 32.90
CA SER A 29 -15.75 6.06 33.38
C SER A 29 -16.42 5.23 34.49
N LYS A 30 -16.12 3.93 34.54
CA LYS A 30 -16.58 3.01 35.60
C LYS A 30 -16.19 3.55 36.98
N ARG A 31 -17.16 3.62 37.89
CA ARG A 31 -16.93 4.03 39.29
C ARG A 31 -16.44 2.83 40.11
N SER A 32 -15.48 3.07 41.00
CA SER A 32 -15.10 2.18 42.09
C SER A 32 -15.00 2.99 43.38
N GLN A 33 -15.06 2.31 44.53
CA GLN A 33 -14.80 2.89 45.84
C GLN A 33 -13.30 2.84 46.21
N LYS A 34 -12.49 2.02 45.52
CA LYS A 34 -11.03 2.03 45.65
C LYS A 34 -10.46 3.15 44.79
N LEU A 35 -9.57 3.96 45.34
CA LEU A 35 -9.02 5.14 44.65
C LEU A 35 -8.15 4.73 43.46
N GLU A 36 -7.35 3.69 43.63
CA GLU A 36 -6.40 3.15 42.66
C GLU A 36 -7.17 2.60 41.45
N GLU A 37 -8.13 1.70 41.69
CA GLU A 37 -9.00 1.16 40.64
C GLU A 37 -9.79 2.29 39.94
N ARG A 38 -10.23 3.31 40.70
CA ARG A 38 -10.95 4.46 40.12
C ARG A 38 -10.03 5.30 39.22
N ILE A 39 -8.76 5.47 39.55
CA ILE A 39 -7.77 6.17 38.71
C ILE A 39 -7.49 5.37 37.44
N THR A 40 -7.32 4.05 37.51
CA THR A 40 -7.17 3.19 36.31
C THR A 40 -8.36 3.36 35.38
N ASN A 41 -9.59 3.12 35.86
CA ASN A 41 -10.82 3.27 35.06
C ASN A 41 -11.04 4.68 34.48
N LEU A 42 -10.47 5.72 35.11
CA LEU A 42 -10.47 7.09 34.59
C LEU A 42 -9.48 7.23 33.42
N ASN A 43 -8.26 6.74 33.59
CA ASN A 43 -7.19 6.81 32.60
C ASN A 43 -7.54 5.99 31.35
N ASP A 44 -8.06 4.77 31.49
CA ASP A 44 -8.46 3.90 30.38
C ASP A 44 -9.50 4.60 29.51
N TYR A 45 -10.58 5.08 30.13
CA TYR A 45 -11.68 5.76 29.44
C TYR A 45 -11.22 7.06 28.78
N HIS A 46 -10.40 7.86 29.47
CA HIS A 46 -9.91 9.13 28.95
C HIS A 46 -8.94 8.94 27.79
N THR A 47 -8.12 7.89 27.82
CA THR A 47 -7.19 7.51 26.74
C THR A 47 -7.96 7.03 25.51
N TYR A 48 -8.94 6.12 25.69
CA TYR A 48 -9.85 5.71 24.63
C TYR A 48 -10.60 6.90 23.99
N ALA A 49 -11.10 7.82 24.82
CA ALA A 49 -11.79 9.02 24.33
C ALA A 49 -10.86 9.97 23.54
N LYS A 50 -9.57 10.08 23.92
CA LYS A 50 -8.55 10.79 23.12
C LYS A 50 -8.30 10.10 21.78
N MET A 51 -8.13 8.77 21.75
CA MET A 51 -7.90 8.00 20.53
C MET A 51 -9.07 8.13 19.53
N LEU A 52 -10.32 8.16 20.02
CA LEU A 52 -11.49 8.44 19.19
C LEU A 52 -11.44 9.83 18.54
N ILE A 53 -11.06 10.87 19.29
CA ILE A 53 -10.94 12.24 18.75
C ILE A 53 -9.84 12.32 17.69
N VAL A 54 -8.70 11.65 17.90
CA VAL A 54 -7.63 11.52 16.89
C VAL A 54 -8.18 10.84 15.64
N ARG A 55 -8.85 9.67 15.76
CA ARG A 55 -9.48 8.98 14.62
C ARG A 55 -10.50 9.85 13.86
N SER A 56 -11.21 10.75 14.54
CA SER A 56 -12.19 11.66 13.91
C SER A 56 -11.57 12.88 13.23
N LEU A 57 -10.47 13.44 13.74
CA LEU A 57 -9.94 14.74 13.30
C LEU A 57 -8.55 14.69 12.64
N ARG A 58 -7.74 13.68 12.97
CA ARG A 58 -6.34 13.51 12.54
C ARG A 58 -6.06 12.03 12.28
N GLN A 59 -6.65 11.51 11.19
CA GLN A 59 -6.47 10.12 10.77
C GLN A 59 -4.99 9.76 10.54
N ASP A 60 -4.17 10.73 10.15
CA ASP A 60 -2.71 10.59 10.01
C ASP A 60 -2.00 10.26 11.34
N ARG A 61 -2.54 10.70 12.48
CA ARG A 61 -1.93 10.46 13.81
C ARG A 61 -2.48 9.22 14.51
N VAL A 62 -3.32 8.41 13.85
CA VAL A 62 -3.87 7.18 14.46
C VAL A 62 -2.77 6.15 14.69
N SER A 63 -1.97 5.80 13.68
CA SER A 63 -0.88 4.82 13.83
C SER A 63 0.08 5.19 14.98
N VAL A 64 0.63 6.42 14.96
CA VAL A 64 1.50 6.96 16.04
C VAL A 64 0.82 6.93 17.42
N CYS A 65 -0.48 7.18 17.49
CA CYS A 65 -1.25 7.15 18.74
C CYS A 65 -1.50 5.72 19.25
N VAL A 66 -1.74 4.76 18.34
CA VAL A 66 -1.86 3.32 18.66
C VAL A 66 -0.52 2.76 19.11
N THR A 67 0.57 3.06 18.40
CA THR A 67 1.95 2.77 18.82
C THR A 67 2.21 3.29 20.24
N SER A 68 1.96 4.59 20.48
CA SER A 68 2.14 5.20 21.80
C SER A 68 1.29 4.51 22.88
N PHE A 69 0.08 4.07 22.56
CA PHE A 69 -0.79 3.33 23.47
C PHE A 69 -0.22 1.93 23.79
N ILE A 70 0.25 1.18 22.80
CA ILE A 70 0.85 -0.14 22.99
C ILE A 70 2.12 -0.04 23.84
N VAL A 71 3.04 0.88 23.52
CA VAL A 71 4.30 1.08 24.27
C VAL A 71 4.03 1.38 25.74
N ASN A 72 3.04 2.21 26.07
CA ASN A 72 2.71 2.58 27.45
C ASN A 72 1.98 1.48 28.25
N ASN A 73 1.35 0.49 27.60
CA ASN A 73 0.58 -0.57 28.29
C ASN A 73 1.29 -1.93 28.29
N LEU A 74 2.09 -2.23 27.26
CA LEU A 74 2.73 -3.53 27.03
C LEU A 74 4.27 -3.44 26.89
N GLY A 75 4.82 -2.27 26.56
CA GLY A 75 6.25 -2.04 26.33
C GLY A 75 6.65 -1.94 24.85
N SER A 76 7.85 -1.44 24.58
CA SER A 76 8.32 -1.12 23.21
C SER A 76 8.46 -2.34 22.29
N ARG A 77 8.87 -3.48 22.88
CA ARG A 77 8.92 -4.85 22.32
C ARG A 77 7.64 -5.41 21.65
N PHE A 78 6.57 -4.62 21.57
CA PHE A 78 5.31 -4.96 20.89
C PHE A 78 5.01 -4.03 19.70
N VAL A 79 5.91 -3.11 19.37
CA VAL A 79 5.84 -2.23 18.19
C VAL A 79 7.19 -2.21 17.45
N GLU A 80 8.30 -2.20 18.19
CA GLU A 80 9.62 -2.41 17.60
C GLU A 80 9.70 -3.84 17.04
N PRO A 81 9.98 -4.02 15.74
CA PRO A 81 10.24 -5.36 15.20
C PRO A 81 11.49 -5.94 15.88
N PRO A 82 11.54 -7.24 16.18
CA PRO A 82 12.73 -7.85 16.76
C PRO A 82 13.90 -7.67 15.78
N VAL A 83 15.00 -7.10 16.26
CA VAL A 83 16.23 -6.96 15.46
C VAL A 83 16.74 -8.36 15.14
N LEU A 84 16.65 -8.73 13.86
CA LEU A 84 17.12 -10.01 13.37
C LEU A 84 18.66 -9.97 13.25
N ASP A 85 19.36 -10.17 14.37
CA ASP A 85 20.81 -10.44 14.35
C ASP A 85 21.02 -11.68 13.46
N MET A 86 21.85 -11.54 12.42
CA MET A 86 22.11 -12.60 11.43
C MET A 86 22.78 -13.84 12.04
N LYS A 87 23.10 -13.81 13.34
CA LYS A 87 23.14 -15.00 14.20
C LYS A 87 21.76 -15.62 14.39
N ALA A 88 21.14 -16.05 13.29
CA ALA A 88 19.99 -16.96 13.28
C ALA A 88 20.32 -18.32 13.95
N VAL A 89 21.58 -18.53 14.37
CA VAL A 89 22.02 -19.46 15.42
C VAL A 89 21.05 -19.50 16.60
N SER A 90 20.56 -18.37 17.13
CA SER A 90 19.60 -18.40 18.26
C SER A 90 18.22 -18.96 17.87
N VAL A 91 17.78 -18.70 16.64
CA VAL A 91 16.55 -19.29 16.06
C VAL A 91 16.76 -20.75 15.64
N VAL A 92 18.00 -21.19 15.45
CA VAL A 92 18.38 -22.60 15.21
C VAL A 92 18.47 -23.38 16.53
N GLU A 93 19.09 -22.78 17.56
CA GLU A 93 19.01 -23.22 18.96
C GLU A 93 17.55 -23.28 19.45
N GLU A 94 16.65 -22.48 18.84
CA GLU A 94 15.20 -22.53 18.98
C GLU A 94 14.44 -22.99 17.68
N SER A 95 14.74 -24.15 17.04
CA SER A 95 14.08 -24.78 15.84
C SER A 95 13.43 -26.21 15.83
N THR A 96 12.15 -26.63 16.06
CA THR A 96 11.89 -28.13 16.05
C THR A 96 11.99 -28.84 14.71
N CYS A 97 12.60 -30.03 14.73
CA CYS A 97 12.55 -31.04 13.66
C CYS A 97 11.12 -31.52 13.28
N ARG A 98 10.11 -31.18 14.11
CA ARG A 98 8.67 -31.44 13.86
C ARG A 98 7.92 -30.20 13.36
N THR A 99 8.55 -29.03 13.31
CA THR A 99 7.96 -27.75 12.89
C THR A 99 8.81 -27.13 11.78
N PRO A 100 8.41 -27.24 10.50
CA PRO A 100 9.20 -26.70 9.41
C PRO A 100 9.30 -25.17 9.52
N LEU A 101 10.49 -24.64 9.21
CA LEU A 101 10.73 -23.20 9.15
C LEU A 101 10.05 -22.60 7.92
N ILE A 102 9.08 -21.71 8.16
CA ILE A 102 8.41 -20.93 7.11
C ILE A 102 9.05 -19.55 7.05
N PHE A 103 9.71 -19.27 5.92
CA PHE A 103 10.27 -17.97 5.59
C PHE A 103 9.25 -17.18 4.79
N VAL A 104 8.73 -16.08 5.34
CA VAL A 104 7.91 -15.14 4.58
C VAL A 104 8.84 -14.11 3.94
N LEU A 105 8.96 -14.18 2.62
CA LEU A 105 9.88 -13.36 1.83
C LEU A 105 9.13 -12.21 1.14
N SER A 106 9.64 -10.99 1.30
CA SER A 106 9.28 -9.86 0.45
C SER A 106 9.82 -10.10 -0.98
N SER A 107 9.07 -9.63 -1.99
CA SER A 107 9.43 -9.83 -3.41
C SER A 107 10.83 -9.29 -3.71
N GLY A 108 11.69 -10.14 -4.28
CA GLY A 108 13.06 -9.79 -4.64
C GLY A 108 14.15 -10.34 -3.70
N VAL A 109 13.78 -10.77 -2.48
CA VAL A 109 14.73 -11.29 -1.48
C VAL A 109 14.94 -12.81 -1.64
N ASP A 110 16.18 -13.24 -1.84
CA ASP A 110 16.58 -14.66 -1.78
C ASP A 110 17.33 -14.97 -0.47
N PRO A 111 16.78 -15.79 0.44
CA PRO A 111 17.45 -16.16 1.69
C PRO A 111 18.56 -17.20 1.48
N THR A 112 18.72 -17.79 0.29
CA THR A 112 19.62 -18.95 0.07
C THR A 112 21.06 -18.66 0.48
N GLY A 113 21.58 -17.45 0.20
CA GLY A 113 22.92 -17.05 0.61
C GLY A 113 23.11 -16.98 2.13
N ALA A 114 22.14 -16.42 2.85
CA ALA A 114 22.15 -16.36 4.31
C ALA A 114 21.98 -17.74 4.95
N LEU A 115 21.15 -18.62 4.36
CA LEU A 115 20.95 -19.99 4.81
C LEU A 115 22.19 -20.88 4.59
N LEU A 116 22.97 -20.64 3.53
CA LEU A 116 24.26 -21.29 3.34
C LEU A 116 25.28 -20.86 4.41
N GLN A 117 25.39 -19.55 4.69
CA GLN A 117 26.25 -19.04 5.77
C GLN A 117 25.84 -19.59 7.15
N LEU A 118 24.54 -19.72 7.41
CA LEU A 118 24.00 -20.35 8.60
C LEU A 118 24.37 -21.85 8.69
N ALA A 119 24.28 -22.57 7.58
CA ALA A 119 24.67 -23.98 7.51
C ALA A 119 26.17 -24.17 7.72
N ASP A 120 27.03 -23.33 7.15
CA ASP A 120 28.48 -23.32 7.42
C ASP A 120 28.79 -23.03 8.91
N ALA A 121 28.16 -21.98 9.48
CA ALA A 121 28.32 -21.64 10.89
C ALA A 121 27.84 -22.75 11.84
N SER A 122 26.88 -23.56 11.40
CA SER A 122 26.33 -24.71 12.14
C SER A 122 27.05 -26.04 11.84
N GLY A 123 28.09 -26.04 10.98
CA GLY A 123 28.79 -27.27 10.55
C GLY A 123 27.99 -28.21 9.64
N MET A 124 26.84 -27.75 9.14
CA MET A 124 25.84 -28.52 8.38
C MET A 124 25.88 -28.27 6.86
N SER A 125 26.83 -27.50 6.33
CA SER A 125 26.86 -27.14 4.89
C SER A 125 27.01 -28.33 3.93
N ASN A 126 27.75 -29.38 4.32
CA ASN A 126 27.78 -30.66 3.55
C ASN A 126 26.46 -31.46 3.61
N HIS A 127 25.52 -31.02 4.46
CA HIS A 127 24.21 -31.62 4.70
C HIS A 127 23.08 -30.60 4.47
N PHE A 128 23.29 -29.58 3.65
CA PHE A 128 22.27 -28.60 3.27
C PHE A 128 21.87 -28.80 1.80
N HIS A 129 20.59 -29.11 1.57
CA HIS A 129 20.05 -29.33 0.24
C HIS A 129 18.95 -28.30 -0.09
N ALA A 130 19.23 -27.40 -1.03
CA ALA A 130 18.28 -26.43 -1.55
C ALA A 130 17.59 -26.95 -2.82
N LEU A 131 16.28 -26.79 -2.92
CA LEU A 131 15.47 -27.16 -4.08
C LEU A 131 14.39 -26.11 -4.36
N SER A 132 14.28 -25.65 -5.61
CA SER A 132 13.23 -24.73 -6.05
C SER A 132 12.03 -25.50 -6.59
N LEU A 133 10.84 -25.29 -6.00
CA LEU A 133 9.62 -26.02 -6.35
C LEU A 133 8.97 -25.46 -7.62
N GLY A 134 9.28 -26.09 -8.75
CA GLY A 134 8.61 -25.89 -10.03
C GLY A 134 7.86 -27.13 -10.53
N GLN A 135 7.34 -27.04 -11.76
CA GLN A 135 6.61 -28.14 -12.40
C GLN A 135 7.47 -29.42 -12.44
N GLY A 136 6.96 -30.51 -11.83
CA GLY A 136 7.63 -31.80 -11.76
C GLY A 136 8.66 -31.98 -10.63
N GLN A 137 8.92 -30.97 -9.78
CA GLN A 137 9.92 -31.05 -8.70
C GLN A 137 9.40 -31.71 -7.41
N ALA A 138 8.08 -31.74 -7.19
CA ALA A 138 7.43 -32.37 -6.03
C ALA A 138 7.92 -33.81 -5.67
N PRO A 139 8.08 -34.77 -6.60
CA PRO A 139 8.61 -36.10 -6.27
C PRO A 139 10.08 -36.07 -5.81
N ILE A 140 10.89 -35.14 -6.32
CA ILE A 140 12.29 -34.96 -5.89
C ILE A 140 12.33 -34.37 -4.48
N ALA A 141 11.51 -33.34 -4.22
CA ALA A 141 11.33 -32.77 -2.89
C ALA A 141 10.89 -33.82 -1.86
N LYS A 142 9.90 -34.66 -2.22
CA LYS A 142 9.47 -35.79 -1.38
C LYS A 142 10.60 -36.77 -1.07
N SER A 143 11.36 -37.21 -2.08
CA SER A 143 12.49 -38.12 -1.87
C SER A 143 13.57 -37.50 -0.96
N MET A 144 13.85 -36.21 -1.14
CA MET A 144 14.83 -35.44 -0.36
C MET A 144 14.43 -35.28 1.11
N ILE A 145 13.12 -35.11 1.39
CA ILE A 145 12.56 -35.11 2.75
C ILE A 145 12.61 -36.52 3.36
N GLU A 146 12.17 -37.54 2.62
CA GLU A 146 12.20 -38.93 3.08
C GLU A 146 13.62 -39.45 3.35
N GLU A 147 14.64 -38.87 2.71
CA GLU A 147 16.04 -39.13 3.02
C GLU A 147 16.52 -38.30 4.23
N GLY A 148 16.21 -37.01 4.28
CA GLY A 148 16.59 -36.12 5.40
C GLY A 148 16.06 -36.58 6.76
N VAL A 149 14.86 -37.14 6.80
CA VAL A 149 14.27 -37.80 7.99
C VAL A 149 15.09 -39.00 8.48
N LYS A 150 15.92 -39.61 7.64
CA LYS A 150 16.79 -40.76 7.97
C LYS A 150 18.24 -40.36 8.23
N THR A 151 18.75 -39.34 7.54
CA THR A 151 20.16 -38.92 7.55
C THR A 151 20.44 -37.72 8.45
N GLY A 152 19.43 -36.92 8.78
CA GLY A 152 19.56 -35.67 9.55
C GLY A 152 19.91 -34.44 8.71
N HIS A 153 19.87 -34.51 7.37
CA HIS A 153 20.21 -33.38 6.51
C HIS A 153 19.11 -32.30 6.45
N TRP A 154 19.51 -31.04 6.27
CA TRP A 154 18.62 -29.90 6.12
C TRP A 154 18.08 -29.80 4.69
N VAL A 155 16.79 -29.50 4.55
CA VAL A 155 16.12 -29.34 3.25
C VAL A 155 15.47 -27.96 3.18
N PHE A 156 15.93 -27.13 2.25
CA PHE A 156 15.33 -25.82 1.94
C PHE A 156 14.49 -25.92 0.66
N LEU A 157 13.21 -25.54 0.76
CA LEU A 157 12.28 -25.52 -0.36
C LEU A 157 11.95 -24.07 -0.74
N ALA A 158 12.51 -23.61 -1.87
CA ALA A 158 12.16 -22.31 -2.43
C ALA A 158 10.87 -22.37 -3.27
N ASN A 159 10.18 -21.25 -3.41
CA ASN A 159 9.01 -21.08 -4.30
C ASN A 159 7.81 -22.02 -4.05
N CYS A 160 7.60 -22.47 -2.81
CA CYS A 160 6.44 -23.31 -2.41
C CYS A 160 5.08 -22.78 -2.91
N HIS A 161 4.93 -21.45 -3.00
CA HIS A 161 3.72 -20.78 -3.49
C HIS A 161 3.38 -21.11 -4.96
N LEU A 162 4.32 -21.59 -5.77
CA LEU A 162 4.07 -22.06 -7.15
C LEU A 162 3.48 -23.49 -7.20
N SER A 163 3.55 -24.24 -6.10
CA SER A 163 3.19 -25.67 -6.02
C SER A 163 2.04 -25.94 -5.05
N LEU A 164 1.04 -25.04 -5.01
CA LEU A 164 -0.10 -25.08 -4.08
C LEU A 164 -0.85 -26.43 -4.03
N SER A 165 -0.94 -27.13 -5.17
CA SER A 165 -1.59 -28.44 -5.25
C SER A 165 -0.87 -29.56 -4.49
N TRP A 166 0.43 -29.40 -4.20
CA TRP A 166 1.24 -30.38 -3.48
C TRP A 166 1.35 -30.07 -1.97
N MET A 167 1.02 -28.85 -1.53
CA MET A 167 1.09 -28.48 -0.11
C MET A 167 0.28 -29.42 0.82
N PRO A 168 -0.93 -29.93 0.45
CA PRO A 168 -1.67 -30.92 1.26
C PRO A 168 -1.09 -32.34 1.27
N GLU A 169 -0.01 -32.60 0.53
CA GLU A 169 0.81 -33.81 0.65
C GLU A 169 2.07 -33.54 1.50
N LEU A 170 2.71 -32.39 1.31
CA LEU A 170 3.84 -31.93 2.12
C LEU A 170 3.48 -31.87 3.61
N ASP A 171 2.33 -31.28 3.94
CA ASP A 171 1.78 -31.20 5.30
C ASP A 171 1.70 -32.59 5.97
N LYS A 172 1.16 -33.59 5.24
CA LYS A 172 1.07 -34.98 5.73
C LYS A 172 2.44 -35.64 5.90
N LEU A 173 3.42 -35.34 5.05
CA LEU A 173 4.79 -35.86 5.19
C LEU A 173 5.46 -35.31 6.46
N VAL A 174 5.16 -34.06 6.83
CA VAL A 174 5.60 -33.45 8.10
C VAL A 174 4.87 -34.05 9.30
N GLU A 175 3.55 -34.27 9.24
CA GLU A 175 2.79 -34.90 10.33
C GLU A 175 3.26 -36.33 10.68
N HIS A 176 3.57 -37.13 9.65
CA HIS A 176 3.81 -38.57 9.77
C HIS A 176 5.28 -38.98 9.97
N SER A 177 6.23 -38.03 9.88
CA SER A 177 7.65 -38.30 10.13
C SER A 177 8.00 -38.24 11.63
N SER A 178 9.05 -38.96 12.05
CA SER A 178 9.48 -39.02 13.46
C SER A 178 10.99 -39.27 13.60
N PRO A 179 11.83 -38.21 13.59
CA PRO A 179 13.29 -38.29 13.73
C PRO A 179 13.81 -37.69 15.07
N HIS A 180 15.13 -37.40 15.11
CA HIS A 180 15.97 -37.22 16.31
C HIS A 180 15.72 -35.94 17.15
N PRO A 181 16.06 -35.89 18.47
CA PRO A 181 15.58 -34.84 19.40
C PRO A 181 16.28 -33.46 19.42
N GLU A 182 17.25 -33.15 18.55
CA GLU A 182 18.14 -31.97 18.73
C GLU A 182 17.81 -30.79 17.79
N PHE A 183 16.69 -30.08 18.05
CA PHE A 183 16.23 -28.82 17.39
C PHE A 183 14.85 -28.35 18.03
N PRO A 184 14.56 -27.08 18.51
CA PRO A 184 13.19 -26.61 19.01
C PRO A 184 12.79 -25.07 19.29
N ILE A 185 11.92 -24.17 18.72
CA ILE A 185 10.98 -23.88 17.57
C ILE A 185 10.78 -22.32 17.31
N THR A 186 10.91 -21.74 16.08
CA THR A 186 10.42 -20.36 15.72
C THR A 186 10.20 -20.05 14.21
N ILE A 187 9.37 -19.02 13.89
CA ILE A 187 9.05 -18.53 12.52
C ILE A 187 9.86 -17.27 12.16
N LEU A 188 10.24 -17.09 10.89
CA LEU A 188 10.98 -15.92 10.41
C LEU A 188 10.24 -15.12 9.32
N GLN A 189 9.85 -13.89 9.65
CA GLN A 189 9.54 -12.83 8.69
C GLN A 189 10.73 -11.89 8.65
N ALA A 190 11.41 -11.82 7.50
CA ALA A 190 12.61 -11.02 7.30
C ALA A 190 12.31 -9.81 6.42
N ASP A 191 12.05 -8.66 7.05
CA ASP A 191 11.92 -7.36 6.40
C ASP A 191 13.17 -6.50 6.70
N PRO A 192 14.19 -6.48 5.81
CA PRO A 192 15.46 -5.78 6.04
C PRO A 192 15.36 -4.26 5.86
N HIS A 193 14.54 -3.59 6.69
CA HIS A 193 14.43 -2.13 6.72
C HIS A 193 15.57 -1.47 7.53
N VAL A 194 16.81 -1.53 7.02
CA VAL A 194 17.88 -0.60 7.42
C VAL A 194 18.73 -0.21 6.22
N LEU A 195 18.88 1.10 5.99
CA LEU A 195 19.55 1.74 4.85
C LEU A 195 21.08 1.52 4.75
N SER A 196 21.67 0.52 5.44
CA SER A 196 23.08 0.55 5.88
C SER A 196 23.97 -0.63 5.47
N PHE A 197 23.48 -1.65 4.75
CA PHE A 197 24.24 -2.91 4.53
C PHE A 197 24.29 -3.42 3.07
N LEU A 198 24.07 -2.57 2.06
CA LEU A 198 24.11 -2.96 0.64
C LEU A 198 25.52 -3.10 0.02
N VAL A 199 26.60 -2.77 0.74
CA VAL A 199 27.97 -2.70 0.19
C VAL A 199 28.99 -3.30 1.17
N THR A 200 29.77 -4.26 0.70
CA THR A 200 30.91 -4.86 1.43
C THR A 200 32.20 -4.03 1.29
N GLU A 201 33.16 -4.25 2.18
CA GLU A 201 34.47 -3.58 2.12
C GLU A 201 35.26 -3.93 0.85
N ASP A 202 35.09 -5.14 0.31
CA ASP A 202 35.71 -5.55 -0.96
C ASP A 202 35.09 -4.79 -2.16
N GLN A 203 33.76 -4.69 -2.24
CA GLN A 203 33.08 -3.89 -3.27
C GLN A 203 33.53 -2.42 -3.23
N PHE A 204 33.75 -1.85 -2.04
CA PHE A 204 34.19 -0.46 -1.83
C PHE A 204 35.63 -0.15 -2.32
N ASN A 205 36.39 -1.17 -2.68
CA ASN A 205 37.79 -1.09 -3.12
C ASN A 205 38.04 -1.59 -4.55
N ARG A 206 36.98 -1.95 -5.29
CA ARG A 206 37.02 -2.76 -6.52
C ARG A 206 37.58 -2.10 -7.79
N CYS A 207 37.40 -0.79 -7.96
CA CYS A 207 37.69 -0.05 -9.21
C CYS A 207 39.04 0.68 -9.17
N SER A 208 39.71 0.82 -10.31
CA SER A 208 41.04 1.48 -10.43
C SER A 208 41.05 2.96 -10.06
N ARG A 209 39.87 3.60 -10.05
CA ARG A 209 39.68 5.04 -9.72
C ARG A 209 38.84 5.20 -8.44
N PRO A 210 39.31 4.71 -7.28
CA PRO A 210 38.47 4.48 -6.10
C PRO A 210 37.80 5.75 -5.55
N VAL A 211 38.42 6.92 -5.68
CA VAL A 211 37.85 8.19 -5.20
C VAL A 211 36.60 8.59 -6.00
N LEU A 212 36.59 8.37 -7.32
CA LEU A 212 35.42 8.65 -8.18
C LEU A 212 34.36 7.57 -8.00
N TYR A 213 34.79 6.31 -8.07
CA TYR A 213 33.92 5.14 -7.91
C TYR A 213 33.14 5.18 -6.59
N ARG A 214 33.79 5.45 -5.45
CA ARG A 214 33.11 5.52 -4.14
C ARG A 214 32.06 6.63 -4.06
N LYS A 215 32.26 7.78 -4.71
CA LYS A 215 31.25 8.86 -4.79
C LYS A 215 30.05 8.45 -5.63
N LEU A 216 30.29 7.84 -6.80
CA LEU A 216 29.22 7.40 -7.69
C LEU A 216 28.48 6.16 -7.14
N LEU A 217 29.16 5.30 -6.39
CA LEU A 217 28.55 4.19 -5.65
C LEU A 217 27.64 4.72 -4.53
N PHE A 218 28.03 5.79 -3.83
CA PHE A 218 27.16 6.47 -2.87
C PHE A 218 25.94 7.10 -3.55
N SER A 219 26.11 7.79 -4.69
CA SER A 219 24.99 8.26 -5.53
C SER A 219 24.07 7.12 -5.98
N LEU A 220 24.62 5.94 -6.32
CA LEU A 220 23.84 4.76 -6.69
C LEU A 220 23.06 4.18 -5.50
N CYS A 221 23.66 4.10 -4.31
CA CYS A 221 22.99 3.69 -3.08
C CYS A 221 21.81 4.61 -2.74
N PHE A 222 22.01 5.93 -2.84
CA PHE A 222 20.96 6.93 -2.60
C PHE A 222 19.85 6.86 -3.64
N PHE A 223 20.20 6.72 -4.93
CA PHE A 223 19.24 6.51 -6.01
C PHE A 223 18.38 5.28 -5.72
N HIS A 224 18.99 4.11 -5.52
CA HIS A 224 18.28 2.86 -5.20
C HIS A 224 17.38 2.98 -3.96
N SER A 225 17.91 3.49 -2.84
CA SER A 225 17.17 3.66 -1.59
C SER A 225 15.96 4.58 -1.74
N ILE A 226 16.06 5.64 -2.56
CA ILE A 226 14.93 6.54 -2.82
C ILE A 226 13.88 5.88 -3.72
N LEU A 227 14.26 5.03 -4.69
CA LEU A 227 13.27 4.26 -5.46
C LEU A 227 12.50 3.27 -4.57
N LEU A 228 13.16 2.68 -3.56
CA LEU A 228 12.55 1.83 -2.54
C LEU A 228 11.65 2.61 -1.57
N GLU A 229 12.18 3.59 -0.84
CA GLU A 229 11.41 4.36 0.15
C GLU A 229 10.24 5.11 -0.49
N ARG A 230 10.30 5.47 -1.78
CA ARG A 230 9.13 6.05 -2.46
C ARG A 230 7.89 5.15 -2.45
N LYS A 231 8.03 3.82 -2.35
CA LYS A 231 6.90 2.87 -2.20
C LYS A 231 6.01 3.20 -0.97
N LYS A 232 6.61 3.77 0.09
CA LYS A 232 5.94 4.25 1.33
C LYS A 232 4.86 5.31 1.09
N PHE A 233 4.95 6.07 0.00
CA PHE A 233 3.97 7.10 -0.36
C PHE A 233 2.84 6.58 -1.26
N LEU A 234 2.75 5.26 -1.47
CA LEU A 234 1.69 4.59 -2.24
C LEU A 234 1.55 5.23 -3.64
N GLN A 235 0.32 5.51 -4.12
CA GLN A 235 0.08 6.11 -5.43
C GLN A 235 0.61 7.54 -5.61
N LEU A 236 1.14 8.18 -4.55
CA LEU A 236 1.86 9.46 -4.67
C LEU A 236 3.37 9.25 -4.84
N GLY A 237 3.88 8.08 -4.46
CA GLY A 237 5.27 7.67 -4.64
C GLY A 237 5.57 7.16 -6.05
N TRP A 238 4.67 6.31 -6.56
CA TRP A 238 4.70 5.72 -7.89
C TRP A 238 3.25 5.53 -8.36
N ASN A 239 2.94 5.77 -9.64
CA ASN A 239 1.58 5.49 -10.16
C ASN A 239 1.27 3.98 -10.09
N ILE A 240 2.28 3.14 -10.29
CA ILE A 240 2.22 1.67 -10.19
C ILE A 240 3.29 1.18 -9.20
N VAL A 241 2.98 0.20 -8.34
CA VAL A 241 3.95 -0.32 -7.36
C VAL A 241 4.95 -1.24 -8.06
N TYR A 242 6.20 -0.79 -8.20
CA TYR A 242 7.29 -1.54 -8.83
C TYR A 242 8.14 -2.36 -7.84
N GLY A 243 8.61 -3.51 -8.29
CA GLY A 243 9.48 -4.42 -7.54
C GLY A 243 10.96 -4.26 -7.93
N PHE A 244 11.58 -3.17 -7.50
CA PHE A 244 13.05 -3.05 -7.53
C PHE A 244 13.68 -3.93 -6.45
N ASN A 245 14.76 -4.63 -6.81
CA ASN A 245 15.44 -5.68 -6.04
C ASN A 245 16.95 -5.41 -5.91
N ASP A 246 17.62 -6.12 -5.00
CA ASP A 246 19.08 -6.02 -4.80
C ASP A 246 19.88 -6.36 -6.08
N SER A 247 19.38 -7.28 -6.91
CA SER A 247 19.96 -7.60 -8.22
C SER A 247 20.04 -6.40 -9.17
N ASP A 248 19.08 -5.46 -9.09
CA ASP A 248 19.12 -4.24 -9.89
C ASP A 248 20.25 -3.31 -9.41
N PHE A 249 20.55 -3.31 -8.10
CA PHE A 249 21.68 -2.60 -7.52
C PHE A 249 23.01 -3.24 -7.92
N GLU A 250 23.16 -4.56 -7.75
CA GLU A 250 24.38 -5.30 -8.15
C GLU A 250 24.72 -5.12 -9.63
N VAL A 251 23.74 -5.26 -10.54
CA VAL A 251 23.97 -5.05 -11.98
C VAL A 251 24.42 -3.61 -12.25
N SER A 252 23.88 -2.64 -11.52
CA SER A 252 24.27 -1.23 -11.66
C SER A 252 25.66 -0.94 -11.09
N GLU A 253 26.07 -1.59 -10.00
CA GLU A 253 27.44 -1.52 -9.46
C GLU A 253 28.46 -2.11 -10.45
N ASN A 254 28.15 -3.29 -11.00
CA ASN A 254 29.00 -3.94 -11.99
C ASN A 254 29.18 -3.07 -13.23
N LEU A 255 28.08 -2.51 -13.77
CA LEU A 255 28.12 -1.56 -14.89
C LEU A 255 28.93 -0.29 -14.54
N LEU A 256 28.75 0.27 -13.35
CA LEU A 256 29.48 1.44 -12.88
C LEU A 256 30.99 1.19 -12.82
N SER A 257 31.42 0.03 -12.30
CA SER A 257 32.84 -0.33 -12.26
C SER A 257 33.43 -0.48 -13.68
N LEU A 258 32.78 -1.27 -14.55
CA LEU A 258 33.22 -1.53 -15.91
C LEU A 258 33.43 -0.24 -16.73
N TYR A 259 32.44 0.66 -16.74
CA TYR A 259 32.52 1.90 -17.51
C TYR A 259 33.49 2.95 -16.92
N LEU A 260 33.84 2.87 -15.63
CA LEU A 260 34.85 3.76 -15.02
C LEU A 260 36.30 3.27 -15.20
N ASP A 261 36.47 1.97 -15.44
CA ASP A 261 37.76 1.35 -15.77
C ASP A 261 38.03 1.33 -17.30
N GLU A 262 36.99 1.29 -18.15
CA GLU A 262 37.14 1.33 -19.62
C GLU A 262 37.34 2.75 -20.20
N TYR A 263 36.77 3.80 -19.58
CA TYR A 263 36.77 5.16 -20.13
C TYR A 263 37.51 6.19 -19.25
N GLU A 264 38.30 7.07 -19.88
CA GLU A 264 39.04 8.14 -19.18
C GLU A 264 38.10 9.25 -18.64
N GLU A 265 37.08 9.61 -19.40
CA GLU A 265 35.99 10.53 -19.00
C GLU A 265 34.75 9.74 -18.56
N ILE A 266 33.92 10.32 -17.69
CA ILE A 266 32.70 9.65 -17.18
C ILE A 266 31.61 9.68 -18.28
N PRO A 267 31.16 8.54 -18.81
CA PRO A 267 30.19 8.51 -19.90
C PRO A 267 28.75 8.66 -19.35
N TRP A 268 28.43 9.88 -18.89
CA TRP A 268 27.21 10.19 -18.14
C TRP A 268 25.93 9.66 -18.79
N ASP A 269 25.71 9.91 -20.08
CA ASP A 269 24.47 9.52 -20.76
C ASP A 269 24.35 8.00 -20.93
N ALA A 270 25.49 7.30 -21.12
CA ALA A 270 25.51 5.83 -21.18
C ALA A 270 25.19 5.23 -19.80
N LEU A 271 25.83 5.70 -18.73
CA LEU A 271 25.55 5.27 -17.36
C LEU A 271 24.08 5.53 -16.98
N LYS A 272 23.56 6.74 -17.25
CA LYS A 272 22.16 7.10 -17.00
C LYS A 272 21.19 6.19 -17.77
N TYR A 273 21.45 5.95 -19.05
CA TYR A 273 20.59 5.12 -19.89
C TYR A 273 20.63 3.64 -19.47
N LEU A 274 21.80 3.08 -19.20
CA LEU A 274 21.94 1.68 -18.80
C LEU A 274 21.32 1.43 -17.41
N ILE A 275 21.59 2.30 -16.44
CA ILE A 275 21.05 2.16 -15.07
C ILE A 275 19.54 2.46 -15.08
N ALA A 276 19.13 3.68 -15.42
CA ALA A 276 17.73 4.11 -15.25
C ALA A 276 16.82 3.82 -16.45
N GLY A 277 17.37 3.73 -17.67
CA GLY A 277 16.58 3.47 -18.88
C GLY A 277 16.36 1.98 -19.15
N VAL A 278 17.40 1.16 -18.99
CA VAL A 278 17.40 -0.27 -19.29
C VAL A 278 17.17 -1.13 -18.05
N ASN A 279 17.97 -0.96 -16.99
CA ASN A 279 17.92 -1.81 -15.81
C ASN A 279 16.68 -1.52 -14.93
N TYR A 280 16.69 -0.43 -14.16
CA TYR A 280 15.50 -0.02 -13.39
C TYR A 280 14.31 0.31 -14.31
N GLY A 281 14.59 0.88 -15.48
CA GLY A 281 13.60 1.21 -16.50
C GLY A 281 13.00 0.00 -17.24
N GLY A 282 13.51 -1.22 -17.03
CA GLY A 282 12.88 -2.45 -17.49
C GLY A 282 11.60 -2.80 -16.72
N HIS A 283 11.55 -2.44 -15.44
CA HIS A 283 10.40 -2.66 -14.55
C HIS A 283 9.28 -1.62 -14.74
N VAL A 284 9.62 -0.40 -15.17
CA VAL A 284 8.71 0.76 -15.17
C VAL A 284 7.87 0.84 -16.44
N THR A 285 6.57 0.60 -16.30
CA THR A 285 5.60 0.52 -17.40
C THR A 285 4.85 1.81 -17.72
N ASP A 286 4.80 2.79 -16.79
CA ASP A 286 4.12 4.07 -16.99
C ASP A 286 5.11 5.16 -17.45
N ASP A 287 4.69 6.01 -18.40
CA ASP A 287 5.54 7.06 -18.98
C ASP A 287 5.86 8.19 -18.00
N TRP A 288 4.97 8.47 -17.03
CA TRP A 288 5.21 9.50 -16.01
C TRP A 288 6.14 9.00 -14.92
N ASP A 289 5.98 7.74 -14.48
CA ASP A 289 6.94 7.07 -13.60
C ASP A 289 8.32 6.90 -14.30
N ARG A 290 8.36 6.63 -15.61
CA ARG A 290 9.61 6.59 -16.39
C ARG A 290 10.28 7.97 -16.47
N ARG A 291 9.50 9.04 -16.64
CA ARG A 291 10.00 10.43 -16.57
C ARG A 291 10.51 10.79 -15.18
N LEU A 292 9.84 10.33 -14.12
CA LEU A 292 10.25 10.51 -12.73
C LEU A 292 11.59 9.81 -12.45
N LEU A 293 11.74 8.54 -12.84
CA LEU A 293 12.98 7.77 -12.75
C LEU A 293 14.14 8.47 -13.50
N THR A 294 13.86 8.96 -14.71
CA THR A 294 14.81 9.74 -15.52
C THR A 294 15.17 11.09 -14.87
N THR A 295 14.29 11.66 -14.07
CA THR A 295 14.56 12.91 -13.32
C THR A 295 15.52 12.65 -12.16
N TYR A 296 15.33 11.56 -11.40
CA TYR A 296 16.22 11.21 -10.29
C TYR A 296 17.64 10.86 -10.74
N ILE A 297 17.81 10.04 -11.79
CA ILE A 297 19.17 9.67 -12.23
C ILE A 297 19.95 10.89 -12.70
N ASN A 298 19.29 11.88 -13.32
CA ASN A 298 19.93 13.14 -13.72
C ASN A 298 20.31 14.04 -12.54
N GLY A 299 19.66 13.90 -11.38
CA GLY A 299 20.07 14.56 -10.14
C GLY A 299 21.30 13.92 -9.50
N TYR A 300 21.33 12.59 -9.38
CA TYR A 300 22.41 11.87 -8.67
C TYR A 300 23.66 11.60 -9.52
N PHE A 301 23.53 11.52 -10.85
CA PHE A 301 24.63 11.33 -11.80
C PHE A 301 24.87 12.65 -12.55
N CYS A 302 25.57 13.56 -11.88
CA CYS A 302 26.04 14.84 -12.42
C CYS A 302 27.40 15.21 -11.82
N ASP A 303 28.12 16.12 -12.48
CA ASP A 303 29.48 16.52 -12.09
C ASP A 303 29.54 17.13 -10.67
N SER A 304 28.48 17.84 -10.26
CA SER A 304 28.31 18.35 -8.90
C SER A 304 28.40 17.25 -7.83
N ALA A 305 27.92 16.03 -8.10
CA ALA A 305 28.03 14.90 -7.17
C ALA A 305 29.47 14.35 -7.07
N VAL A 306 30.29 14.58 -8.11
CA VAL A 306 31.71 14.22 -8.13
C VAL A 306 32.56 15.28 -7.43
N ASP A 307 32.18 16.56 -7.52
CA ASP A 307 32.92 17.68 -6.93
C ASP A 307 32.77 17.80 -5.40
N GLN A 308 31.66 17.34 -4.80
CA GLN A 308 31.47 17.42 -3.34
C GLN A 308 32.59 16.70 -2.56
N PRO A 309 33.26 17.35 -1.59
CA PRO A 309 34.43 16.76 -0.92
C PRO A 309 34.06 15.66 0.07
N PHE A 310 32.91 15.78 0.76
CA PHE A 310 32.39 14.83 1.72
C PHE A 310 30.86 14.80 1.66
N PHE A 311 30.27 13.63 1.92
CA PHE A 311 28.84 13.52 2.19
C PHE A 311 28.58 13.82 3.66
N ASN A 312 27.58 14.66 3.94
CA ASN A 312 27.16 14.96 5.32
C ASN A 312 26.51 13.72 5.96
N MET A 313 26.61 13.61 7.29
CA MET A 313 25.86 12.59 8.04
C MET A 313 24.36 12.73 7.80
N LEU A 314 23.68 11.61 7.54
CA LEU A 314 22.24 11.56 7.36
C LEU A 314 21.50 12.06 8.63
N PRO A 315 20.44 12.88 8.50
CA PRO A 315 19.63 13.30 9.63
C PRO A 315 18.85 12.11 10.18
N SER A 316 18.79 11.97 11.51
CA SER A 316 18.08 10.86 12.19
C SER A 316 16.55 10.90 12.05
N THR A 317 16.00 11.87 11.34
CA THR A 317 14.59 12.01 11.01
C THR A 317 14.45 12.41 9.55
N GLU A 318 13.95 11.50 8.72
CA GLU A 318 13.79 11.70 7.28
C GLU A 318 12.50 12.47 6.99
N HIS A 319 12.62 13.63 6.33
CA HIS A 319 11.47 14.38 5.86
C HIS A 319 11.11 13.98 4.42
N PRO A 320 9.82 14.03 4.01
CA PRO A 320 9.38 13.65 2.66
C PRO A 320 10.14 14.37 1.54
N GLU A 321 10.59 15.60 1.79
CA GLU A 321 11.35 16.44 0.88
C GLU A 321 12.67 15.77 0.42
N VAL A 322 13.29 14.93 1.26
CA VAL A 322 14.49 14.13 0.91
C VAL A 322 14.20 13.16 -0.24
N PHE A 323 12.98 12.61 -0.28
CA PHE A 323 12.49 11.72 -1.34
C PHE A 323 11.83 12.49 -2.50
N GLY A 324 12.00 13.82 -2.57
CA GLY A 324 11.32 14.68 -3.53
C GLY A 324 9.80 14.72 -3.37
N GLN A 325 9.28 14.55 -2.16
CA GLN A 325 7.85 14.57 -1.85
C GLN A 325 7.46 15.80 -1.03
N HIS A 326 6.25 16.31 -1.29
CA HIS A 326 5.63 17.31 -0.43
C HIS A 326 5.12 16.66 0.87
N SER A 327 5.16 17.39 1.99
CA SER A 327 4.74 16.90 3.32
C SER A 327 3.34 16.27 3.37
N ASN A 328 2.41 16.71 2.51
CA ASN A 328 1.08 16.11 2.36
C ASN A 328 1.10 14.64 1.90
N ALA A 329 2.16 14.14 1.25
CA ALA A 329 2.25 12.75 0.81
C ALA A 329 2.40 11.78 2.01
N ASP A 330 3.16 12.18 3.02
CA ASP A 330 3.29 11.47 4.30
C ASP A 330 1.95 11.42 5.05
N ILE A 331 1.25 12.57 5.12
CA ILE A 331 -0.11 12.65 5.69
C ILE A 331 -1.08 11.71 4.94
N ALA A 332 -1.03 11.68 3.61
CA ALA A 332 -1.89 10.81 2.80
C ALA A 332 -1.57 9.32 3.02
N SER A 333 -0.30 8.94 3.13
CA SER A 333 0.12 7.57 3.42
C SER A 333 -0.30 7.13 4.83
N GLN A 334 -0.02 7.93 5.87
CA GLN A 334 -0.42 7.64 7.26
C GLN A 334 -1.96 7.48 7.40
N ILE A 335 -2.75 8.21 6.60
CA ILE A 335 -4.21 8.05 6.52
C ILE A 335 -4.61 6.72 5.85
N ALA A 336 -3.88 6.26 4.85
CA ALA A 336 -4.13 4.99 4.17
C ALA A 336 -3.71 3.79 5.05
N GLU A 337 -2.51 3.82 5.62
CA GLU A 337 -2.01 2.87 6.62
C GLU A 337 -3.01 2.71 7.78
N SER A 338 -3.48 3.83 8.33
CA SER A 338 -4.46 3.83 9.42
C SER A 338 -5.85 3.31 9.03
N ARG A 339 -6.17 3.22 7.72
CA ARG A 339 -7.38 2.53 7.23
C ARG A 339 -7.13 1.03 7.14
N THR A 340 -6.05 0.60 6.48
CA THR A 340 -5.64 -0.80 6.40
C THR A 340 -5.60 -1.44 7.79
N LEU A 341 -5.02 -0.76 8.78
CA LEU A 341 -5.01 -1.19 10.18
C LEU A 341 -6.43 -1.43 10.73
N PHE A 342 -7.39 -0.56 10.48
CA PHE A 342 -8.77 -0.76 10.92
C PHE A 342 -9.52 -1.82 10.13
N ASP A 343 -9.25 -1.97 8.83
CA ASP A 343 -9.87 -2.98 7.99
C ASP A 343 -9.38 -4.39 8.40
N THR A 344 -8.09 -4.54 8.75
CA THR A 344 -7.55 -5.75 9.39
C THR A 344 -8.14 -6.00 10.79
N LEU A 345 -8.29 -4.96 11.63
CA LEU A 345 -8.95 -5.12 12.94
C LEU A 345 -10.45 -5.43 12.85
N LEU A 346 -11.10 -5.15 11.71
CA LEU A 346 -12.49 -5.53 11.45
C LEU A 346 -12.58 -6.97 10.92
N SER A 347 -11.70 -7.39 10.00
CA SER A 347 -11.70 -8.77 9.50
C SER A 347 -11.28 -9.82 10.54
N LEU A 348 -10.53 -9.41 11.57
CA LEU A 348 -10.21 -10.24 12.74
C LEU A 348 -11.35 -10.35 13.78
N GLN A 349 -12.44 -9.58 13.65
CA GLN A 349 -13.58 -9.74 14.55
C GLN A 349 -14.41 -10.97 14.15
N PRO A 350 -14.78 -11.86 15.11
CA PRO A 350 -15.61 -13.01 14.79
C PRO A 350 -16.95 -12.53 14.25
N GLN A 351 -17.37 -13.06 13.10
CA GLN A 351 -18.67 -12.75 12.50
C GLN A 351 -19.79 -13.28 13.39
N VAL A 352 -20.29 -12.44 14.31
CA VAL A 352 -21.42 -12.77 15.18
C VAL A 352 -22.71 -12.73 14.36
N THR A 353 -23.00 -13.84 13.69
CA THR A 353 -24.31 -14.19 13.12
C THR A 353 -25.34 -14.26 14.25
N SER A 354 -25.82 -13.08 14.64
CA SER A 354 -26.63 -12.85 15.83
C SER A 354 -27.95 -13.65 15.72
N PRO A 355 -28.19 -14.68 16.55
CA PRO A 355 -29.35 -15.58 16.40
C PRO A 355 -30.73 -14.92 16.72
N THR A 356 -30.75 -13.60 16.90
CA THR A 356 -31.87 -12.81 17.42
C THR A 356 -32.48 -11.86 16.38
N ALA A 357 -32.39 -12.23 15.09
CA ALA A 357 -33.12 -11.57 14.00
C ALA A 357 -34.66 -11.79 14.06
N ALA A 358 -35.16 -12.54 15.04
CA ALA A 358 -36.58 -12.72 15.33
C ALA A 358 -36.98 -12.00 16.64
N GLY A 359 -37.48 -10.77 16.53
CA GLY A 359 -38.20 -10.10 17.63
C GLY A 359 -37.75 -8.69 18.03
N ALA A 360 -36.68 -8.14 17.44
CA ALA A 360 -36.29 -6.74 17.66
C ALA A 360 -36.86 -5.81 16.58
N GLY A 361 -37.42 -4.65 16.98
CA GLY A 361 -37.92 -3.62 16.06
C GLY A 361 -36.79 -2.92 15.27
N PRO A 362 -37.12 -2.22 14.16
CA PRO A 362 -36.15 -1.81 13.14
C PRO A 362 -35.07 -0.85 13.67
N SER A 363 -33.87 -1.39 13.85
CA SER A 363 -32.69 -0.67 14.35
C SER A 363 -31.97 0.09 13.24
N ARG A 364 -32.46 1.31 12.95
CA ARG A 364 -31.73 2.36 12.22
C ARG A 364 -31.22 1.97 10.81
N GLU A 365 -32.09 1.35 10.03
CA GLU A 365 -32.05 1.54 8.58
C GLU A 365 -32.20 3.04 8.27
N ASP A 366 -31.17 3.67 7.71
CA ASP A 366 -31.36 4.96 7.02
C ASP A 366 -32.17 4.68 5.76
N LYS A 367 -33.47 5.04 5.81
CA LYS A 367 -34.44 4.73 4.76
C LYS A 367 -34.12 5.50 3.49
N ALA A 368 -33.26 4.91 2.65
CA ALA A 368 -32.88 5.33 1.31
C ALA A 368 -34.08 5.26 0.35
N LYS A 369 -35.09 6.10 0.59
CA LYS A 369 -36.26 6.28 -0.28
C LYS A 369 -35.86 7.00 -1.56
N LEU A 370 -35.19 6.28 -2.47
CA LEU A 370 -35.30 6.57 -3.89
C LEU A 370 -36.80 6.50 -4.24
N LYS A 371 -37.44 7.65 -4.42
CA LYS A 371 -38.83 7.71 -4.86
C LYS A 371 -38.89 7.20 -6.29
N GLN A 372 -39.45 6.02 -6.48
CA GLN A 372 -39.69 5.41 -7.78
C GLN A 372 -40.82 6.16 -8.52
N ASN A 373 -40.50 7.34 -9.04
CA ASN A 373 -41.41 8.13 -9.87
C ASN A 373 -41.53 7.46 -11.25
N ASN A 374 -42.48 6.53 -11.40
CA ASN A 374 -42.83 5.91 -12.68
C ASN A 374 -43.18 6.98 -13.73
N THR A 375 -42.19 7.33 -14.55
CA THR A 375 -42.31 8.35 -15.60
C THR A 375 -41.93 7.70 -16.93
N GLN A 376 -42.91 7.08 -17.58
CA GLN A 376 -42.69 6.37 -18.82
C GLN A 376 -42.45 7.37 -19.97
N ARG A 377 -41.17 7.63 -20.27
CA ARG A 377 -40.73 8.57 -21.31
C ARG A 377 -39.59 7.99 -22.14
N ARG A 378 -39.90 7.81 -23.43
CA ARG A 378 -38.99 7.69 -24.58
C ARG A 378 -37.70 6.90 -24.35
N GLU A 379 -37.77 5.64 -24.72
CA GLU A 379 -36.63 4.92 -25.28
C GLU A 379 -36.07 5.74 -26.46
N ASP A 380 -34.90 6.37 -26.28
CA ASP A 380 -33.97 6.77 -27.34
C ASP A 380 -32.66 7.32 -26.73
N ASN A 381 -31.56 6.57 -26.91
CA ASN A 381 -30.17 7.04 -26.89
C ASN A 381 -29.55 7.67 -25.62
N HIS A 382 -30.02 7.34 -24.41
CA HIS A 382 -29.26 7.50 -23.16
C HIS A 382 -29.53 6.31 -22.21
N SER A 383 -28.61 5.77 -21.41
CA SER A 383 -27.13 5.79 -21.39
C SER A 383 -26.67 4.61 -20.49
N VAL A 384 -25.38 4.23 -20.48
CA VAL A 384 -24.87 3.10 -19.66
C VAL A 384 -25.22 3.27 -18.17
N LEU A 385 -25.24 4.51 -17.66
CA LEU A 385 -25.62 4.82 -16.29
C LEU A 385 -27.05 4.35 -15.92
N PHE A 386 -28.02 4.43 -16.84
CA PHE A 386 -29.38 3.95 -16.60
C PHE A 386 -29.46 2.42 -16.44
N LEU A 387 -28.64 1.68 -17.20
CA LEU A 387 -28.54 0.22 -17.05
C LEU A 387 -27.95 -0.14 -15.68
N CYS A 388 -26.93 0.60 -15.24
CA CYS A 388 -26.33 0.42 -13.91
C CYS A 388 -27.29 0.76 -12.76
N ILE A 389 -28.04 1.87 -12.83
CA ILE A 389 -29.07 2.21 -11.83
C ILE A 389 -30.12 1.09 -11.74
N SER A 390 -30.53 0.54 -12.88
CA SER A 390 -31.49 -0.56 -12.95
C SER A 390 -30.95 -1.82 -12.29
N CYS A 391 -29.68 -2.16 -12.53
CA CYS A 391 -28.99 -3.30 -11.91
C CYS A 391 -28.82 -3.17 -10.38
N VAL A 392 -28.41 -1.99 -9.89
CA VAL A 392 -28.35 -1.70 -8.44
C VAL A 392 -29.75 -1.82 -7.82
N SER A 393 -30.78 -1.32 -8.50
CA SER A 393 -32.15 -1.34 -8.00
C SER A 393 -32.75 -2.74 -7.98
N SER A 394 -32.53 -3.56 -9.02
CA SER A 394 -33.04 -4.93 -9.07
C SER A 394 -32.34 -5.82 -8.04
N SER A 395 -31.01 -5.74 -7.94
CA SER A 395 -30.23 -6.56 -7.02
C SER A 395 -30.52 -6.25 -5.54
N LEU A 396 -30.82 -4.99 -5.19
CA LEU A 396 -31.30 -4.64 -3.85
C LEU A 396 -32.69 -5.23 -3.54
N VAL A 397 -33.62 -5.21 -4.51
CA VAL A 397 -34.97 -5.79 -4.34
C VAL A 397 -34.94 -7.32 -4.31
N GLU A 398 -34.01 -7.95 -5.00
CA GLU A 398 -33.76 -9.40 -4.92
C GLU A 398 -33.11 -9.79 -3.58
N LEU A 399 -32.18 -8.97 -3.07
CA LEU A 399 -31.58 -9.16 -1.75
C LEU A 399 -32.60 -9.01 -0.61
N GLU A 400 -33.48 -7.99 -0.66
CA GLU A 400 -34.58 -7.83 0.31
C GLU A 400 -35.48 -9.08 0.35
N LYS A 401 -35.78 -9.66 -0.82
CA LYS A 401 -36.53 -10.92 -0.95
C LYS A 401 -35.74 -12.13 -0.47
N GLY A 402 -34.43 -12.17 -0.67
CA GLY A 402 -33.54 -13.22 -0.16
C GLY A 402 -33.52 -13.24 1.37
N ILE A 403 -33.29 -12.07 1.99
CA ILE A 403 -33.28 -11.90 3.46
C ILE A 403 -34.64 -12.23 4.08
N THR A 404 -35.75 -11.93 3.39
CA THR A 404 -37.11 -12.28 3.84
C THR A 404 -37.56 -13.70 3.49
N GLY A 405 -36.71 -14.52 2.86
CA GLY A 405 -37.01 -15.91 2.49
C GLY A 405 -38.02 -16.07 1.34
N LEU A 406 -38.30 -15.00 0.60
CA LEU A 406 -39.19 -14.98 -0.57
C LEU A 406 -38.48 -15.36 -1.88
N VAL A 407 -37.14 -15.32 -1.89
CA VAL A 407 -36.27 -15.71 -3.00
C VAL A 407 -35.13 -16.57 -2.45
N VAL A 408 -34.68 -17.58 -3.22
CA VAL A 408 -33.51 -18.38 -2.85
C VAL A 408 -32.25 -17.52 -3.02
N MET A 409 -31.43 -17.44 -1.98
CA MET A 409 -30.16 -16.71 -2.05
C MET A 409 -29.23 -17.37 -3.08
N SER A 410 -28.73 -16.59 -4.04
CA SER A 410 -27.67 -17.00 -4.96
C SER A 410 -26.31 -16.51 -4.47
N SER A 411 -25.23 -17.12 -4.93
CA SER A 411 -23.86 -16.68 -4.60
C SER A 411 -23.60 -15.21 -4.94
N SER A 412 -24.24 -14.67 -5.98
CA SER A 412 -24.20 -13.25 -6.32
C SER A 412 -24.95 -12.34 -5.31
N LEU A 413 -26.03 -12.82 -4.69
CA LEU A 413 -26.73 -12.09 -3.64
C LEU A 413 -26.01 -12.22 -2.29
N GLU A 414 -25.35 -13.37 -2.02
CA GLU A 414 -24.45 -13.55 -0.88
C GLU A 414 -23.24 -12.61 -0.98
N GLU A 415 -22.60 -12.50 -2.15
CA GLU A 415 -21.51 -11.55 -2.41
C GLU A 415 -21.96 -10.10 -2.15
N ILE A 416 -23.12 -9.69 -2.68
CA ILE A 416 -23.68 -8.36 -2.43
C ILE A 416 -23.99 -8.15 -0.94
N PHE A 417 -24.56 -9.15 -0.26
CA PHE A 417 -24.85 -9.08 1.18
C PHE A 417 -23.58 -8.87 2.01
N HIS A 418 -22.54 -9.68 1.77
CA HIS A 418 -21.25 -9.54 2.46
C HIS A 418 -20.58 -8.20 2.16
N CYS A 419 -20.55 -7.75 0.90
CA CYS A 419 -20.03 -6.43 0.56
C CYS A 419 -20.77 -5.29 1.28
N ILE A 420 -22.11 -5.34 1.35
CA ILE A 420 -22.90 -4.33 2.07
C ILE A 420 -22.65 -4.38 3.58
N TYR A 421 -22.55 -5.57 4.17
CA TYR A 421 -22.22 -5.77 5.59
C TYR A 421 -20.84 -5.19 5.95
N ASP A 422 -19.84 -5.43 5.09
CA ASP A 422 -18.48 -4.89 5.22
C ASP A 422 -18.36 -3.40 4.85
N ALA A 423 -19.47 -2.73 4.49
CA ALA A 423 -19.51 -1.36 3.95
C ALA A 423 -18.64 -1.13 2.69
N ARG A 424 -18.38 -2.19 1.92
CA ARG A 424 -17.70 -2.21 0.61
C ARG A 424 -18.70 -2.07 -0.54
N VAL A 425 -18.24 -1.71 -1.73
CA VAL A 425 -19.08 -1.67 -2.93
C VAL A 425 -19.08 -3.07 -3.56
N PRO A 426 -20.24 -3.67 -3.90
CA PRO A 426 -20.29 -4.94 -4.62
C PRO A 426 -19.65 -4.83 -6.01
N PRO A 427 -18.81 -5.79 -6.47
CA PRO A 427 -18.11 -5.73 -7.76
C PRO A 427 -19.03 -5.58 -8.99
N LEU A 428 -20.28 -6.05 -8.90
CA LEU A 428 -21.30 -5.85 -9.93
C LEU A 428 -21.68 -4.38 -10.13
N TRP A 429 -21.59 -3.56 -9.08
CA TRP A 429 -21.97 -2.14 -9.10
C TRP A 429 -20.79 -1.25 -9.52
N GLU A 430 -19.54 -1.64 -9.24
CA GLU A 430 -18.32 -0.90 -9.64
C GLU A 430 -18.19 -0.76 -11.17
N LYS A 431 -18.82 -1.67 -11.94
CA LYS A 431 -18.97 -1.57 -13.40
C LYS A 431 -19.64 -0.27 -13.88
N ALA A 432 -20.30 0.48 -13.00
CA ALA A 432 -20.91 1.78 -13.31
C ALA A 432 -19.90 2.92 -13.47
N TYR A 433 -18.81 2.89 -12.68
CA TYR A 433 -17.65 3.78 -12.75
C TYR A 433 -16.58 3.30 -11.74
N PRO A 434 -15.27 3.34 -12.09
CA PRO A 434 -14.21 2.93 -11.17
C PRO A 434 -14.16 3.86 -9.94
N SER A 435 -14.02 3.28 -8.75
CA SER A 435 -13.93 4.05 -7.51
C SER A 435 -13.30 3.28 -6.36
N LEU A 436 -12.48 3.97 -5.55
CA LEU A 436 -11.97 3.49 -4.26
C LEU A 436 -12.77 4.08 -3.08
N LYS A 437 -14.05 4.38 -3.30
CA LYS A 437 -14.93 5.01 -2.32
C LYS A 437 -15.68 3.93 -1.52
N PRO A 438 -15.62 3.92 -0.17
CA PRO A 438 -16.47 3.07 0.66
C PRO A 438 -17.95 3.28 0.34
N LEU A 439 -18.80 2.28 0.62
CA LEU A 439 -20.20 2.22 0.15
C LEU A 439 -21.01 3.50 0.43
N ALA A 440 -20.89 4.07 1.63
CA ALA A 440 -21.58 5.31 2.00
C ALA A 440 -21.06 6.55 1.24
N ALA A 441 -19.82 6.57 0.76
CA ALA A 441 -19.30 7.63 -0.12
C ALA A 441 -19.69 7.39 -1.58
N TRP A 442 -19.60 6.14 -2.06
CA TRP A 442 -19.95 5.74 -3.42
C TRP A 442 -21.43 5.96 -3.74
N THR A 443 -22.35 5.62 -2.83
CA THR A 443 -23.79 5.83 -3.01
C THR A 443 -24.17 7.31 -3.12
N ARG A 444 -23.51 8.19 -2.35
CA ARG A 444 -23.68 9.66 -2.46
C ARG A 444 -23.13 10.20 -3.78
N ASP A 445 -21.98 9.71 -4.22
CA ASP A 445 -21.37 10.08 -5.52
C ASP A 445 -22.26 9.65 -6.70
N LEU A 446 -22.81 8.43 -6.67
CA LEU A 446 -23.80 7.95 -7.63
C LEU A 446 -25.04 8.86 -7.65
N SER A 447 -25.61 9.20 -6.49
CA SER A 447 -26.77 10.11 -6.40
C SER A 447 -26.49 11.49 -7.03
N GLN A 448 -25.28 12.03 -6.85
CA GLN A 448 -24.85 13.28 -7.48
C GLN A 448 -24.73 13.13 -9.01
N ARG A 449 -24.13 12.04 -9.51
CA ARG A 449 -24.05 11.73 -10.96
C ARG A 449 -25.44 11.67 -11.59
N VAL A 450 -26.35 10.88 -11.00
CA VAL A 450 -27.74 10.76 -11.50
C VAL A 450 -28.43 12.13 -11.52
N THR A 451 -28.25 12.94 -10.48
CA THR A 451 -28.81 14.30 -10.42
C THR A 451 -28.24 15.22 -11.51
N GLN A 452 -26.95 15.11 -11.84
CA GLN A 452 -26.32 15.88 -12.92
C GLN A 452 -26.88 15.46 -14.29
N PHE A 453 -26.90 14.17 -14.60
CA PHE A 453 -27.36 13.67 -15.91
C PHE A 453 -28.87 13.88 -16.11
N ALA A 454 -29.69 13.77 -15.06
CA ALA A 454 -31.11 14.12 -15.13
C ALA A 454 -31.32 15.60 -15.49
N ARG A 455 -30.61 16.53 -14.82
CA ARG A 455 -30.66 17.96 -15.15
C ARG A 455 -30.22 18.25 -16.58
N TRP A 456 -29.15 17.60 -17.05
CA TRP A 456 -28.66 17.78 -18.43
C TRP A 456 -29.68 17.26 -19.47
N ALA A 457 -30.34 16.13 -19.21
CA ALA A 457 -31.39 15.60 -20.09
C ALA A 457 -32.66 16.47 -20.12
N GLU A 458 -32.90 17.29 -19.09
CA GLU A 458 -34.00 18.27 -19.05
C GLU A 458 -33.66 19.61 -19.73
N THR A 459 -32.37 19.96 -19.85
CA THR A 459 -31.92 21.22 -20.46
C THR A 459 -31.77 21.15 -21.98
N VAL A 460 -32.39 22.09 -22.70
CA VAL A 460 -32.31 22.21 -24.18
C VAL A 460 -30.93 22.66 -24.68
N GLN A 461 -30.10 23.26 -23.82
CA GLN A 461 -28.73 23.68 -24.13
C GLN A 461 -27.72 22.89 -23.28
N PRO A 462 -26.51 22.61 -23.79
CA PRO A 462 -25.47 21.96 -22.99
C PRO A 462 -25.01 22.86 -21.84
N PRO A 463 -24.64 22.30 -20.68
CA PRO A 463 -24.12 23.08 -19.56
C PRO A 463 -22.75 23.68 -19.89
N THR A 464 -22.42 24.81 -19.28
CA THR A 464 -21.09 25.44 -19.39
C THR A 464 -20.03 24.78 -18.51
N LEU A 465 -20.44 24.00 -17.51
CA LEU A 465 -19.55 23.29 -16.58
C LEU A 465 -19.83 21.78 -16.63
N PHE A 466 -18.79 21.00 -16.92
CA PHE A 466 -18.86 19.54 -16.98
C PHE A 466 -18.06 18.91 -15.84
N TRP A 467 -18.71 18.15 -14.97
CA TRP A 467 -18.01 17.28 -14.02
C TRP A 467 -17.45 16.05 -14.77
N LEU A 468 -16.23 16.17 -15.29
CA LEU A 468 -15.64 15.18 -16.20
C LEU A 468 -15.51 13.78 -15.57
N SER A 469 -15.11 13.68 -14.29
CA SER A 469 -15.07 12.41 -13.55
C SER A 469 -16.45 11.88 -13.13
N GLY A 470 -17.53 12.62 -13.41
CA GLY A 470 -18.92 12.18 -13.29
C GLY A 470 -19.36 11.21 -14.40
N PHE A 471 -18.71 11.25 -15.57
CA PHE A 471 -18.98 10.35 -16.69
C PHE A 471 -18.43 8.93 -16.44
N THR A 472 -19.16 7.89 -16.87
CA THR A 472 -18.63 6.51 -16.93
C THR A 472 -17.49 6.38 -17.96
N PHE A 473 -17.58 7.08 -19.08
CA PHE A 473 -16.57 7.09 -20.16
C PHE A 473 -16.20 8.53 -20.56
N PRO A 474 -15.31 9.21 -19.80
CA PRO A 474 -14.93 10.59 -20.09
C PRO A 474 -14.26 10.75 -21.46
N ASN A 475 -13.49 9.75 -21.91
CA ASN A 475 -12.82 9.79 -23.22
C ASN A 475 -13.83 9.91 -24.38
N SER A 476 -14.99 9.24 -24.30
CA SER A 476 -16.05 9.36 -25.31
C SER A 476 -16.63 10.78 -25.39
N PHE A 477 -16.76 11.46 -24.23
CA PHE A 477 -17.16 12.86 -24.17
C PHE A 477 -16.07 13.79 -24.73
N LEU A 478 -14.80 13.58 -24.36
CA LEU A 478 -13.69 14.36 -24.90
C LEU A 478 -13.57 14.22 -26.43
N THR A 479 -13.74 13.02 -26.99
CA THR A 479 -13.79 12.81 -28.45
C THR A 479 -14.97 13.53 -29.10
N ALA A 480 -16.14 13.58 -28.46
CA ALA A 480 -17.29 14.34 -28.97
C ALA A 480 -17.05 15.86 -28.94
N VAL A 481 -16.42 16.39 -27.88
CA VAL A 481 -15.99 17.79 -27.79
C VAL A 481 -14.95 18.11 -28.86
N LEU A 482 -13.95 17.23 -29.05
CA LEU A 482 -12.92 17.37 -30.08
C LEU A 482 -13.53 17.41 -31.49
N GLN A 483 -14.45 16.50 -31.81
CA GLN A 483 -15.17 16.49 -33.09
C GLN A 483 -16.05 17.74 -33.28
N SER A 484 -16.65 18.27 -32.22
CA SER A 484 -17.43 19.51 -32.27
C SER A 484 -16.53 20.72 -32.55
N SER A 485 -15.42 20.84 -31.82
CA SER A 485 -14.39 21.89 -32.01
C SER A 485 -13.78 21.83 -33.42
N ALA A 486 -13.40 20.65 -33.90
CA ALA A 486 -12.87 20.44 -35.25
C ALA A 486 -13.86 20.91 -36.34
N ARG A 487 -15.17 20.65 -36.18
CA ARG A 487 -16.22 21.14 -37.08
C ARG A 487 -16.43 22.65 -37.01
N GLN A 488 -16.30 23.26 -35.83
CA GLN A 488 -16.42 24.72 -35.67
C GLN A 488 -15.22 25.46 -36.29
N ASN A 489 -14.02 24.91 -36.12
CA ASN A 489 -12.77 25.49 -36.61
C ASN A 489 -12.39 25.06 -38.04
N ASN A 490 -13.19 24.21 -38.68
CA ASN A 490 -12.94 23.61 -40.01
C ASN A 490 -11.60 22.85 -40.12
N VAL A 491 -11.13 22.23 -39.04
CA VAL A 491 -9.89 21.45 -38.99
C VAL A 491 -10.18 19.95 -39.12
N SER A 492 -9.27 19.19 -39.74
CA SER A 492 -9.37 17.73 -39.81
C SER A 492 -9.27 17.09 -38.43
N SER A 493 -10.23 16.22 -38.09
CA SER A 493 -10.28 15.50 -36.80
C SER A 493 -9.13 14.52 -36.55
N HIS A 494 -8.23 14.32 -37.53
CA HIS A 494 -7.07 13.44 -37.39
C HIS A 494 -5.82 14.11 -36.81
N ASN A 495 -5.73 15.45 -36.80
CA ASN A 495 -4.53 16.16 -36.33
C ASN A 495 -4.90 17.48 -35.60
N PRO A 496 -5.41 17.41 -34.36
CA PRO A 496 -5.91 18.60 -33.65
C PRO A 496 -4.80 19.55 -33.17
N ILE A 497 -3.59 19.05 -32.93
CA ILE A 497 -2.48 19.84 -32.35
C ILE A 497 -2.00 20.96 -33.30
N HIS A 498 -2.07 20.73 -34.62
CA HIS A 498 -1.72 21.75 -35.62
C HIS A 498 -2.75 22.89 -35.77
N ALA A 499 -3.79 22.96 -34.93
CA ALA A 499 -4.75 24.07 -34.91
C ALA A 499 -4.32 25.26 -34.04
N GLU A 500 -3.34 25.10 -33.16
CA GLU A 500 -3.04 26.08 -32.09
C GLU A 500 -2.30 27.35 -32.60
N GLU A 501 -1.65 27.31 -33.77
CA GLU A 501 -0.89 28.46 -34.29
C GLU A 501 -1.76 29.62 -34.82
N ASN A 502 -3.08 29.43 -35.03
CA ASN A 502 -3.94 30.41 -35.71
C ASN A 502 -5.29 30.68 -35.01
N SER A 503 -5.48 30.29 -33.75
CA SER A 503 -6.67 30.69 -32.98
C SER A 503 -6.31 31.16 -31.57
N CYS A 504 -6.85 32.32 -31.17
CA CYS A 504 -6.40 33.06 -30.01
C CYS A 504 -6.71 32.37 -28.68
N ILE A 505 -5.76 31.58 -28.16
CA ILE A 505 -5.73 31.25 -26.73
C ILE A 505 -5.26 32.51 -26.00
N VAL A 506 -6.12 33.01 -25.10
CA VAL A 506 -5.81 34.16 -24.23
C VAL A 506 -4.62 33.79 -23.34
N THR A 507 -3.53 34.53 -23.47
CA THR A 507 -2.42 34.45 -22.52
C THR A 507 -2.91 34.84 -21.12
N PRO A 508 -2.61 34.07 -20.07
CA PRO A 508 -2.81 34.52 -18.70
C PRO A 508 -1.82 35.68 -18.46
N GLN A 509 -2.31 36.91 -18.53
CA GLN A 509 -1.51 38.08 -18.16
C GLN A 509 -1.11 37.96 -16.68
N GLN A 510 0.13 38.33 -16.39
CA GLN A 510 0.63 38.47 -15.04
C GLN A 510 -0.07 39.66 -14.37
N GLU A 511 -0.90 39.46 -13.34
CA GLU A 511 -1.15 40.45 -12.27
C GLU A 511 -2.05 39.90 -11.13
N ALA A 512 -1.40 39.33 -10.11
CA ALA A 512 -1.83 39.15 -8.71
C ALA A 512 -0.71 38.33 -8.02
N VAL A 513 0.00 38.75 -6.97
CA VAL A 513 -0.22 39.85 -5.99
C VAL A 513 -1.47 39.64 -5.14
N PHE A 514 -1.50 38.54 -4.38
CA PHE A 514 -0.98 38.55 -3.00
C PHE A 514 -0.54 37.15 -2.55
#